data_AF-A3UC68-F1
#
_entry.id   AF-A3UC68-F1
#
_cell.length_a   1.000
_cell.length_b   1.000
_cell.length_c   1.000
_cell.angle_alpha   90.00
_cell.angle_beta   90.00
_cell.angle_gamma   90.00
#
_symmetry.space_group_name_H-M   'P 1'
#
loop_
_entity.id
_entity.type
_entity.pdbx_description
1 polymer ?
#
loop_
_entity_poly.entity_id
_entity_poly.type
_entity_poly.pdbx_seq_one_letter_code
_entity_poly.pdbx_strand_id
1 'polypeptide(L)'
;MKSNAGATADGARVLDGAAQTSAESVEVVAAAAEELTAAISEINQQSLRSSEVSKAAVEQADLTRADVQKLAEAAQKIDGIIQLIADVTEQTNLLALNATIEAARAGEAGKGFAVVASEVKALAEQTAHATESISTEIKGIQNATEASVAAIEKITGVIGETYEIATAISAAMEEQRAAAAEISSSAQNAAAATGEVRSEVSQAQQRADQASQGARDLDQASVAVAGEAQGLKATIERFLAGVRAA
;
A
#
# COMPACT_ATOMS: atom_id res chain seq x y z
N MET A 1 -23.98 53.96 -24.81
CA MET A 1 -24.92 52.95 -24.27
C MET A 1 -24.93 51.65 -25.09
N LYS A 2 -25.20 51.67 -26.39
CA LYS A 2 -25.22 50.47 -27.27
C LYS A 2 -23.92 49.64 -27.21
N SER A 3 -22.76 50.30 -27.17
CA SER A 3 -21.44 49.63 -27.06
C SER A 3 -21.22 48.95 -25.70
N ASN A 4 -21.71 49.52 -24.59
CA ASN A 4 -21.56 48.93 -23.25
C ASN A 4 -22.45 47.69 -23.07
N ALA A 5 -23.65 47.72 -23.64
CA ALA A 5 -24.57 46.59 -23.57
C ALA A 5 -24.06 45.39 -24.41
N GLY A 6 -23.52 45.64 -25.61
CA GLY A 6 -22.86 44.61 -26.41
C GLY A 6 -21.65 43.98 -25.72
N ALA A 7 -20.77 44.81 -25.13
CA ALA A 7 -19.63 44.31 -24.36
C ALA A 7 -20.05 43.46 -23.14
N THR A 8 -21.16 43.81 -22.49
CA THR A 8 -21.71 43.03 -21.36
C THR A 8 -22.23 41.66 -21.84
N ALA A 9 -22.94 41.61 -22.96
CA ALA A 9 -23.45 40.37 -23.52
C ALA A 9 -22.33 39.42 -23.98
N ASP A 10 -21.28 39.95 -24.62
CA ASP A 10 -20.12 39.15 -25.02
C ASP A 10 -19.34 38.63 -23.81
N GLY A 11 -19.11 39.48 -22.80
CA GLY A 11 -18.48 39.06 -21.54
C GLY A 11 -19.28 37.97 -20.82
N ALA A 12 -20.61 38.08 -20.81
CA ALA A 12 -21.48 37.07 -20.23
C ALA A 12 -21.43 35.74 -21.00
N ARG A 13 -21.33 35.75 -22.33
CA ARG A 13 -21.17 34.53 -23.14
C ARG A 13 -19.84 33.82 -22.84
N VAL A 14 -18.75 34.58 -22.70
CA VAL A 14 -17.45 34.02 -22.31
C VAL A 14 -17.52 33.41 -20.91
N LEU A 15 -18.19 34.08 -19.97
CA LEU A 15 -18.31 33.61 -18.59
C LEU A 15 -19.18 32.35 -18.47
N ASP A 16 -20.27 32.23 -19.25
CA ASP A 16 -21.08 31.01 -19.29
C ASP A 16 -20.26 29.80 -19.79
N GLY A 17 -19.48 29.99 -20.87
CA GLY A 17 -18.59 28.93 -21.37
C GLY A 17 -17.54 28.51 -20.35
N ALA A 18 -16.91 29.48 -19.66
CA ALA A 18 -15.94 29.20 -18.60
C ALA A 18 -16.59 28.48 -17.40
N ALA A 19 -17.80 28.87 -17.03
CA ALA A 19 -18.57 28.23 -15.96
C ALA A 19 -18.97 26.80 -16.36
N GLN A 20 -19.38 26.55 -17.61
CA GLN A 20 -19.66 25.20 -18.08
C GLN A 20 -18.42 24.29 -17.99
N THR A 21 -17.27 24.74 -18.49
CA THR A 21 -16.02 23.96 -18.38
C THR A 21 -15.62 23.73 -16.92
N SER A 22 -15.87 24.71 -16.05
CA SER A 22 -15.62 24.55 -14.61
C SER A 22 -16.53 23.50 -13.99
N ALA A 23 -17.82 23.48 -14.34
CA ALA A 23 -18.77 22.47 -13.86
C ALA A 23 -18.35 21.06 -14.30
N GLU A 24 -18.01 20.87 -15.58
CA GLU A 24 -17.51 19.60 -16.11
C GLU A 24 -16.24 19.15 -15.38
N SER A 25 -15.31 20.07 -15.12
CA SER A 25 -14.06 19.77 -14.38
C SER A 25 -14.33 19.33 -12.94
N VAL A 26 -15.30 19.97 -12.29
CA VAL A 26 -15.69 19.65 -10.91
C VAL A 26 -16.38 18.29 -10.82
N GLU A 27 -17.25 17.93 -11.79
CA GLU A 27 -17.85 16.60 -11.86
C GLU A 27 -16.79 15.50 -12.00
N VAL A 28 -15.77 15.72 -12.83
CA VAL A 28 -14.65 14.78 -12.97
C VAL A 28 -13.88 14.63 -11.65
N VAL A 29 -13.62 15.73 -10.92
CA VAL A 29 -12.96 15.67 -9.61
C VAL A 29 -13.81 14.92 -8.58
N ALA A 30 -15.12 15.15 -8.56
CA ALA A 30 -16.03 14.44 -7.65
C ALA A 30 -16.03 12.92 -7.92
N ALA A 31 -16.12 12.52 -9.20
CA ALA A 31 -16.05 11.12 -9.60
C ALA A 31 -14.70 10.48 -9.21
N ALA A 32 -13.59 11.18 -9.43
CA ALA A 32 -12.27 10.70 -9.03
C ALA A 32 -12.14 10.52 -7.51
N ALA A 33 -12.76 11.39 -6.70
CA ALA A 33 -12.78 11.26 -5.25
C ALA A 33 -13.60 10.04 -4.77
N GLU A 34 -14.70 9.71 -5.46
CA GLU A 34 -15.48 8.50 -5.20
C GLU A 34 -14.70 7.22 -5.55
N GLU A 35 -14.06 7.17 -6.72
CA GLU A 35 -13.19 6.05 -7.11
C GLU A 35 -12.03 5.87 -6.12
N LEU A 36 -11.41 6.97 -5.70
CA LEU A 36 -10.32 6.95 -4.72
C LEU A 36 -10.80 6.42 -3.36
N THR A 37 -12.03 6.73 -2.94
CA THR A 37 -12.64 6.19 -1.71
C THR A 37 -12.85 4.68 -1.80
N ALA A 38 -13.25 4.17 -2.98
CA ALA A 38 -13.39 2.73 -3.22
C ALA A 38 -12.01 2.04 -3.15
N ALA A 39 -11.00 2.59 -3.81
CA ALA A 39 -9.63 2.07 -3.79
C ALA A 39 -9.04 2.05 -2.37
N ILE A 40 -9.24 3.11 -1.58
CA ILE A 40 -8.82 3.15 -0.17
C ILE A 40 -9.48 2.03 0.64
N SER A 41 -10.77 1.78 0.42
CA SER A 41 -11.50 0.73 1.14
C SER A 41 -10.95 -0.66 0.82
N GLU A 42 -10.62 -0.92 -0.44
CA GLU A 42 -9.98 -2.16 -0.89
C GLU A 42 -8.57 -2.34 -0.29
N ILE A 43 -7.74 -1.30 -0.35
CA ILE A 43 -6.40 -1.32 0.24
C ILE A 43 -6.47 -1.57 1.75
N ASN A 44 -7.42 -0.95 2.45
CA ASN A 44 -7.60 -1.17 3.89
C ASN A 44 -8.00 -2.62 4.20
N GLN A 45 -8.91 -3.22 3.43
CA GLN A 45 -9.25 -4.65 3.56
C GLN A 45 -8.04 -5.55 3.31
N GLN A 46 -7.26 -5.26 2.27
CA GLN A 46 -6.05 -6.02 1.94
C GLN A 46 -4.99 -5.89 3.03
N SER A 47 -4.88 -4.71 3.64
CA SER A 47 -3.94 -4.43 4.72
C SER A 47 -4.31 -5.20 6.00
N LEU A 48 -5.58 -5.17 6.40
CA LEU A 48 -6.09 -5.98 7.50
C LEU A 48 -5.86 -7.47 7.27
N ARG A 49 -6.11 -7.94 6.04
CA ARG A 49 -5.85 -9.33 5.67
C ARG A 49 -4.36 -9.67 5.78
N SER A 50 -3.47 -8.77 5.36
CA SER A 50 -2.03 -8.96 5.51
C SER A 50 -1.63 -9.06 6.98
N SER A 51 -2.20 -8.23 7.86
CA SER A 51 -1.95 -8.30 9.30
C SER A 51 -2.41 -9.64 9.91
N GLU A 52 -3.56 -10.17 9.49
CA GLU A 52 -4.05 -11.49 9.91
C GLU A 52 -3.10 -12.62 9.47
N VAL A 53 -2.69 -12.59 8.19
CA VAL A 53 -1.77 -13.60 7.64
C VAL A 53 -0.42 -13.55 8.34
N SER A 54 0.12 -12.35 8.61
CA SER A 54 1.36 -12.20 9.36
C SER A 54 1.24 -12.78 10.78
N LYS A 55 0.14 -12.53 11.50
CA LYS A 55 -0.10 -13.13 12.82
C LYS A 55 -0.11 -14.66 12.78
N ALA A 56 -0.86 -15.23 11.82
CA ALA A 56 -0.91 -16.68 11.65
C ALA A 56 0.47 -17.27 11.29
N ALA A 57 1.26 -16.54 10.49
CA ALA A 57 2.61 -16.97 10.12
C ALA A 57 3.58 -16.95 11.31
N VAL A 58 3.47 -15.97 12.22
CA VAL A 58 4.24 -15.95 13.48
C VAL A 58 3.88 -17.16 14.34
N GLU A 59 2.60 -17.45 14.54
CA GLU A 59 2.15 -18.61 15.31
C GLU A 59 2.68 -19.93 14.72
N GLN A 60 2.64 -20.06 13.40
CA GLN A 60 3.18 -21.24 12.70
C GLN A 60 4.71 -21.33 12.82
N ALA A 61 5.41 -20.20 12.79
CA ALA A 61 6.86 -20.16 13.00
C ALA A 61 7.24 -20.59 14.43
N ASP A 62 6.47 -20.16 15.44
CA ASP A 62 6.67 -20.55 16.84
C ASP A 62 6.46 -22.06 17.05
N LEU A 63 5.41 -22.63 16.44
CA LEU A 63 5.20 -24.08 16.46
C LEU A 63 6.35 -24.84 15.81
N THR A 64 6.82 -24.36 14.65
CA THR A 64 7.96 -24.97 13.93
C THR A 64 9.24 -24.88 14.77
N ARG A 65 9.48 -23.73 15.42
CA ARG A 65 10.61 -23.55 16.35
C ARG A 65 10.55 -24.58 17.48
N ALA A 66 9.38 -24.78 18.09
CA ALA A 66 9.21 -25.73 19.18
C ALA A 66 9.53 -27.17 18.75
N ASP A 67 9.14 -27.57 17.53
CA ASP A 67 9.43 -28.91 17.02
C ASP A 67 10.92 -29.09 16.68
N VAL A 68 11.57 -28.06 16.12
CA VAL A 68 13.03 -28.05 15.90
C VAL A 68 13.78 -28.11 17.24
N GLN A 69 13.29 -27.44 18.28
CA GLN A 69 13.88 -27.51 19.62
C GLN A 69 13.82 -28.94 20.18
N LYS A 70 12.71 -29.65 19.99
CA LYS A 70 12.59 -31.08 20.39
C LYS A 70 13.58 -31.96 19.63
N LEU A 71 13.86 -31.67 18.36
CA LEU A 71 14.88 -32.38 17.58
C LEU A 71 16.29 -32.13 18.16
N ALA A 72 16.60 -30.90 18.56
CA ALA A 72 17.87 -30.57 19.22
C ALA A 72 18.05 -31.38 20.51
N GLU A 73 17.02 -31.42 21.36
CA GLU A 73 17.03 -32.21 22.60
C GLU A 73 17.19 -33.71 22.34
N ALA A 74 16.54 -34.23 21.29
CA ALA A 74 16.67 -35.64 20.90
C ALA A 74 18.10 -35.95 20.43
N ALA A 75 18.69 -35.09 19.60
CA ALA A 75 20.08 -35.23 19.14
C ALA A 75 21.06 -35.19 20.32
N GLN A 76 20.85 -34.31 21.30
CA GLN A 76 21.66 -34.24 22.52
C GLN A 76 21.56 -35.52 23.38
N LYS A 77 20.36 -36.11 23.49
CA LYS A 77 20.20 -37.41 24.18
C LYS A 77 20.94 -38.53 23.45
N ILE A 78 20.91 -38.54 22.12
CA ILE A 78 21.64 -39.53 21.31
C ILE A 78 23.14 -39.37 21.50
N ASP A 79 23.66 -38.14 21.53
CA ASP A 79 25.08 -37.87 21.80
C ASP A 79 25.54 -38.47 23.15
N GLY A 80 24.72 -38.33 24.19
CA GLY A 80 24.97 -38.98 25.49
C GLY A 80 25.00 -40.51 25.43
N ILE A 81 24.14 -41.13 24.61
CA ILE A 81 24.14 -42.59 24.38
C ILE A 81 25.40 -43.02 23.63
N ILE A 82 25.81 -42.26 22.61
CA ILE A 82 27.03 -42.52 21.83
C ILE A 82 28.26 -42.46 22.73
N GLN A 83 28.34 -41.48 23.63
CA GLN A 83 29.43 -41.40 24.60
C GLN A 83 29.48 -42.63 25.51
N LEU A 84 28.32 -43.09 26.02
CA LEU A 84 28.25 -44.32 26.81
C LEU A 84 28.70 -45.55 26.01
N ILE A 85 28.33 -45.65 24.73
CA ILE A 85 28.76 -46.75 23.86
C ILE A 85 30.28 -46.70 23.65
N ALA A 86 30.85 -45.51 23.46
CA ALA A 86 32.29 -45.33 23.33
C ALA A 86 33.02 -45.80 24.60
N ASP A 87 32.54 -45.40 25.79
CA ASP A 87 33.11 -45.80 27.08
C ASP A 87 33.04 -47.33 27.28
N VAL A 88 31.90 -47.95 26.96
CA VAL A 88 31.72 -49.43 27.04
C VAL A 88 32.64 -50.15 26.05
N THR A 89 32.81 -49.59 24.86
CA THR A 89 33.67 -50.15 23.82
C THR A 89 35.14 -50.10 24.24
N GLU A 90 35.58 -49.00 24.84
CA GLU A 90 36.93 -48.86 25.39
C GLU A 90 37.19 -49.87 26.52
N GLN A 91 36.24 -50.03 27.45
CA GLN A 91 36.34 -51.05 28.50
C GLN A 91 36.37 -52.47 27.93
N THR A 92 35.57 -52.75 26.91
CA THR A 92 35.54 -54.06 26.22
C THR A 92 36.87 -54.35 25.54
N ASN A 93 37.48 -53.35 24.89
CA ASN A 93 38.80 -53.45 24.29
C ASN A 93 39.88 -53.74 25.35
N LEU A 94 39.84 -53.05 26.49
CA LEU A 94 40.76 -53.30 27.62
C LEU A 94 40.58 -54.71 28.22
N LEU A 95 39.33 -55.17 28.37
CA LEU A 95 39.04 -56.54 28.82
C LEU A 95 39.56 -57.59 27.85
N ALA A 96 39.37 -57.39 26.54
CA ALA A 96 39.86 -58.27 25.49
C ALA A 96 41.40 -58.31 25.47
N LEU A 97 42.06 -57.17 25.68
CA LEU A 97 43.51 -57.09 25.82
C LEU A 97 44.00 -57.89 27.03
N ASN A 98 43.38 -57.72 28.19
CA ASN A 98 43.71 -58.48 29.41
C ASN A 98 43.51 -59.99 29.20
N ALA A 99 42.41 -60.39 28.53
CA ALA A 99 42.15 -61.78 28.19
C ALA A 99 43.20 -62.36 27.22
N THR A 100 43.67 -61.56 26.26
CA THR A 100 44.75 -61.93 25.34
C THR A 100 46.07 -62.17 26.10
N ILE A 101 46.39 -61.31 27.07
CA ILE A 101 47.58 -61.45 27.92
C ILE A 101 47.50 -62.73 28.76
N GLU A 102 46.36 -63.00 29.40
CA GLU A 102 46.22 -64.18 30.25
C GLU A 102 46.16 -65.48 29.44
N ALA A 103 45.57 -65.45 28.23
CA ALA A 103 45.61 -66.57 27.30
C ALA A 103 47.04 -66.90 26.84
N ALA A 104 47.87 -65.88 26.58
CA ALA A 104 49.29 -66.08 26.28
C ALA A 104 50.04 -66.69 27.48
N ARG A 105 49.69 -66.29 28.70
CA ARG A 105 50.27 -66.81 29.95
C ARG A 105 49.93 -68.28 30.19
N ALA A 106 48.75 -68.73 29.77
CA ALA A 106 48.33 -70.14 29.84
C ALA A 106 48.98 -71.06 28.79
N GLY A 107 49.77 -70.51 27.85
CA GLY A 107 50.50 -71.29 26.84
C GLY A 107 49.58 -72.07 25.89
N GLU A 108 49.89 -73.35 25.65
CA GLU A 108 49.10 -74.22 24.75
C GLU A 108 47.62 -74.36 25.18
N ALA A 109 47.34 -74.35 26.48
CA ALA A 109 45.97 -74.47 27.01
C ALA A 109 45.12 -73.22 26.75
N GLY A 110 45.74 -72.07 26.48
CA GLY A 110 45.07 -70.78 26.25
C GLY A 110 44.74 -70.48 24.79
N LYS A 111 45.19 -71.29 23.82
CA LYS A 111 45.06 -70.96 22.37
C LYS A 111 43.64 -70.65 21.91
N GLY A 112 42.65 -71.44 22.34
CA GLY A 112 41.25 -71.19 22.00
C GLY A 112 40.73 -69.87 22.58
N PHE A 113 41.16 -69.54 23.80
CA PHE A 113 40.80 -68.29 24.48
C PHE A 113 41.46 -67.06 23.82
N ALA A 114 42.70 -67.21 23.34
CA ALA A 114 43.43 -66.17 22.62
C ALA A 114 42.73 -65.77 21.31
N VAL A 115 42.16 -66.74 20.58
CA VAL A 115 41.38 -66.46 19.35
C VAL A 115 40.13 -65.64 19.68
N VAL A 116 39.37 -66.06 20.70
CA VAL A 116 38.16 -65.33 21.14
C VAL A 116 38.52 -63.92 21.60
N ALA A 117 39.58 -63.75 22.38
CA ALA A 117 40.01 -62.45 22.86
C ALA A 117 40.42 -61.51 21.70
N SER A 118 41.11 -62.03 20.67
CA SER A 118 41.44 -61.27 19.47
C SER A 118 40.20 -60.86 18.66
N GLU A 119 39.20 -61.75 18.55
CA GLU A 119 37.94 -61.46 17.84
C GLU A 119 37.13 -60.38 18.56
N VAL A 120 37.04 -60.47 19.90
CA VAL A 120 36.38 -59.44 20.73
C VAL A 120 37.10 -58.10 20.60
N LYS A 121 38.43 -58.11 20.57
CA LYS A 121 39.23 -56.89 20.36
C LYS A 121 38.92 -56.24 19.01
N ALA A 122 38.89 -57.03 17.93
CA ALA A 122 38.58 -56.53 16.59
C ALA A 122 37.14 -55.97 16.50
N LEU A 123 36.17 -56.65 17.12
CA LEU A 123 34.79 -56.14 17.22
C LEU A 123 34.70 -54.83 17.98
N ALA A 124 35.47 -54.68 19.08
CA ALA A 124 35.52 -53.44 19.85
C ALA A 124 36.11 -52.29 19.02
N GLU A 125 37.21 -52.51 18.30
CA GLU A 125 37.80 -51.51 17.40
C GLU A 125 36.83 -51.10 16.29
N GLN A 126 36.13 -52.06 15.68
CA GLN A 126 35.11 -51.78 14.65
C GLN A 126 33.92 -50.98 15.23
N THR A 127 33.49 -51.32 16.45
CA THR A 127 32.40 -50.61 17.15
C THR A 127 32.80 -49.18 17.49
N ALA A 128 34.05 -48.95 17.93
CA ALA A 128 34.56 -47.62 18.22
C ALA A 128 34.53 -46.73 16.97
N HIS A 129 34.97 -47.26 15.83
CA HIS A 129 35.01 -46.52 14.58
C HIS A 129 33.60 -46.19 14.03
N ALA A 130 32.65 -47.12 14.18
CA ALA A 130 31.25 -46.87 13.87
C ALA A 130 30.65 -45.79 14.79
N THR A 131 30.97 -45.83 16.08
CA THR A 131 30.50 -44.86 17.09
C THR A 131 31.01 -43.45 16.79
N GLU A 132 32.28 -43.31 16.38
CA GLU A 132 32.86 -42.03 15.95
C GLU A 132 32.17 -41.46 14.70
N SER A 133 31.86 -42.33 13.73
CA SER A 133 31.13 -41.93 12.52
C SER A 133 29.72 -41.43 12.86
N ILE A 134 28.99 -42.14 13.74
CA ILE A 134 27.67 -41.71 14.20
C ILE A 134 27.77 -40.39 14.99
N SER A 135 28.77 -40.21 15.86
CA SER A 135 28.99 -38.95 16.57
C SER A 135 29.14 -37.76 15.61
N THR A 136 29.86 -37.95 14.51
CA THR A 136 30.03 -36.92 13.48
C THR A 136 28.71 -36.56 12.81
N GLU A 137 27.89 -37.55 12.47
CA GLU A 137 26.54 -37.32 11.90
C GLU A 137 25.61 -36.60 12.89
N ILE A 138 25.63 -36.98 14.17
CA ILE A 138 24.82 -36.31 15.21
C ILE A 138 25.22 -34.86 15.40
N LYS A 139 26.52 -34.54 15.38
CA LYS A 139 26.99 -33.15 15.38
C LYS A 139 26.51 -32.38 14.15
N GLY A 140 26.49 -33.02 12.99
CA GLY A 140 25.90 -32.45 11.77
C GLY A 140 24.42 -32.09 11.96
N ILE A 141 23.64 -32.99 12.56
CA ILE A 141 22.21 -32.77 12.87
C ILE A 141 22.04 -31.63 13.87
N GLN A 142 22.84 -31.57 14.94
CA GLN A 142 22.80 -30.48 15.92
C GLN A 142 23.04 -29.13 15.27
N ASN A 143 24.11 -29.00 14.49
CA ASN A 143 24.45 -27.77 13.76
C ASN A 143 23.33 -27.34 12.79
N ALA A 144 22.75 -28.29 12.05
CA ALA A 144 21.65 -28.01 11.13
C ALA A 144 20.38 -27.55 11.88
N THR A 145 20.14 -28.10 13.07
CA THR A 145 19.02 -27.74 13.93
C THR A 145 19.19 -26.33 14.46
N GLU A 146 20.37 -25.97 14.98
CA GLU A 146 20.69 -24.61 15.43
C GLU A 146 20.56 -23.58 14.30
N ALA A 147 21.07 -23.89 13.11
CA ALA A 147 20.93 -23.04 11.93
C ALA A 147 19.46 -22.85 11.53
N SER A 148 18.64 -23.89 11.68
CA SER A 148 17.21 -23.83 11.40
C SER A 148 16.48 -22.92 12.40
N VAL A 149 16.79 -23.00 13.70
CA VAL A 149 16.22 -22.09 14.71
C VAL A 149 16.56 -20.63 14.39
N ALA A 150 17.83 -20.34 14.08
CA ALA A 150 18.27 -19.00 13.72
C ALA A 150 17.59 -18.46 12.45
N ALA A 151 17.32 -19.33 11.46
CA ALA A 151 16.58 -18.97 10.27
C ALA A 151 15.11 -18.65 10.58
N ILE A 152 14.45 -19.45 11.43
CA ILE A 152 13.07 -19.22 11.88
C ILE A 152 12.96 -17.89 12.63
N GLU A 153 13.93 -17.55 13.49
CA GLU A 153 13.97 -16.25 14.18
C GLU A 153 14.02 -15.07 13.21
N LYS A 154 14.88 -15.14 12.19
CA LYS A 154 14.97 -14.10 11.15
C LYS A 154 13.67 -13.96 10.37
N ILE A 155 13.05 -15.08 9.99
CA ILE A 155 11.76 -15.10 9.29
C ILE A 155 10.68 -14.45 10.15
N THR A 156 10.63 -14.78 11.44
CA THR A 156 9.68 -14.19 12.40
C THR A 156 9.85 -12.67 12.51
N GLY A 157 11.09 -12.19 12.51
CA GLY A 157 11.39 -10.75 12.46
C GLY A 157 10.84 -10.06 11.21
N VAL A 158 11.07 -10.64 10.03
CA VAL A 158 10.56 -10.10 8.75
C VAL A 158 9.02 -10.10 8.71
N ILE A 159 8.38 -11.13 9.24
CA ILE A 159 6.91 -11.18 9.35
C ILE A 159 6.40 -10.10 10.32
N GLY A 160 7.10 -9.86 11.42
CA GLY A 160 6.81 -8.77 12.36
C GLY A 160 6.86 -7.40 11.68
N GLU A 161 7.91 -7.12 10.91
CA GLU A 161 8.02 -5.89 10.12
C GLU A 161 6.86 -5.76 9.11
N THR A 162 6.49 -6.86 8.46
CA THR A 162 5.34 -6.88 7.53
C THR A 162 4.02 -6.54 8.24
N TYR A 163 3.83 -7.02 9.47
CA TYR A 163 2.66 -6.68 10.29
C TYR A 163 2.61 -5.19 10.66
N GLU A 164 3.75 -4.60 11.01
CA GLU A 164 3.87 -3.17 11.31
C GLU A 164 3.57 -2.32 10.08
N ILE A 165 4.11 -2.68 8.92
CA ILE A 165 3.85 -2.00 7.64
C ILE A 165 2.35 -2.02 7.31
N ALA A 166 1.68 -3.18 7.43
CA ALA A 166 0.23 -3.26 7.20
C ALA A 166 -0.57 -2.39 8.18
N THR A 167 -0.15 -2.31 9.44
CA THR A 167 -0.77 -1.43 10.43
C THR A 167 -0.59 0.04 10.05
N ALA A 168 0.61 0.44 9.62
CA ALA A 168 0.91 1.80 9.18
C ALA A 168 0.13 2.18 7.91
N ILE A 169 0.02 1.27 6.93
CA ILE A 169 -0.81 1.47 5.73
C ILE A 169 -2.27 1.69 6.14
N SER A 170 -2.81 0.89 7.06
CA SER A 170 -4.20 1.02 7.51
C SER A 170 -4.46 2.39 8.15
N ALA A 171 -3.52 2.90 8.95
CA ALA A 171 -3.59 4.25 9.52
C ALA A 171 -3.56 5.33 8.43
N ALA A 172 -2.64 5.23 7.47
CA ALA A 172 -2.53 6.16 6.35
C ALA A 172 -3.79 6.15 5.45
N MET A 173 -4.42 4.98 5.27
CA MET A 173 -5.68 4.85 4.53
C MET A 173 -6.82 5.62 5.20
N GLU A 174 -6.90 5.63 6.52
CA GLU A 174 -7.93 6.41 7.24
C GLU A 174 -7.73 7.92 7.04
N GLU A 175 -6.49 8.41 7.06
CA GLU A 175 -6.18 9.81 6.74
C GLU A 175 -6.54 10.15 5.28
N GLN A 176 -6.18 9.27 4.33
CA GLN A 176 -6.54 9.47 2.92
C GLN A 176 -8.05 9.46 2.70
N ARG A 177 -8.80 8.65 3.47
CA ARG A 177 -10.26 8.61 3.38
C ARG A 177 -10.88 9.95 3.79
N ALA A 178 -10.35 10.57 4.84
CA ALA A 178 -10.79 11.90 5.26
C ALA A 178 -10.51 12.96 4.18
N ALA A 179 -9.30 12.93 3.58
CA ALA A 179 -8.95 13.84 2.49
C ALA A 179 -9.83 13.64 1.24
N ALA A 180 -10.14 12.40 0.87
CA ALA A 180 -11.04 12.09 -0.24
C ALA A 180 -12.46 12.65 -0.01
N ALA A 181 -12.97 12.49 1.21
CA ALA A 181 -14.27 13.04 1.59
C ALA A 181 -14.29 14.59 1.53
N GLU A 182 -13.20 15.23 1.96
CA GLU A 182 -13.05 16.70 1.87
C GLU A 182 -12.97 17.18 0.41
N ILE A 183 -12.28 16.46 -0.47
CA ILE A 183 -12.24 16.75 -1.91
C ILE A 183 -13.64 16.62 -2.52
N SER A 184 -14.37 15.54 -2.22
CA SER A 184 -15.74 15.36 -2.71
C SER A 184 -16.67 16.49 -2.24
N SER A 185 -16.58 16.88 -0.96
CA SER A 185 -17.35 18.02 -0.43
C SER A 185 -16.97 19.34 -1.09
N SER A 186 -15.67 19.59 -1.30
CA SER A 186 -15.17 20.80 -1.97
C SER A 186 -15.62 20.86 -3.42
N ALA A 187 -15.63 19.73 -4.13
CA ALA A 187 -16.17 19.63 -5.49
C ALA A 187 -17.66 19.96 -5.51
N GLN A 188 -18.48 19.40 -4.60
CA GLN A 188 -19.91 19.72 -4.53
C GLN A 188 -20.17 21.22 -4.28
N ASN A 189 -19.39 21.85 -3.40
CA ASN A 189 -19.47 23.29 -3.16
C ASN A 189 -19.09 24.11 -4.40
N ALA A 190 -18.02 23.70 -5.12
CA ALA A 190 -17.60 24.36 -6.35
C ALA A 190 -18.64 24.21 -7.47
N ALA A 191 -19.32 23.05 -7.56
CA ALA A 191 -20.40 22.81 -8.51
C ALA A 191 -21.59 23.74 -8.23
N ALA A 192 -21.98 23.87 -6.96
CA ALA A 192 -23.04 24.78 -6.54
C ALA A 192 -22.70 26.24 -6.88
N ALA A 193 -21.49 26.70 -6.52
CA ALA A 193 -21.03 28.06 -6.84
C ALA A 193 -20.97 28.32 -8.35
N THR A 194 -20.57 27.33 -9.15
CA THR A 194 -20.58 27.43 -10.61
C THR A 194 -22.00 27.54 -11.15
N GLY A 195 -22.96 26.81 -10.57
CA GLY A 195 -24.38 26.94 -10.89
C GLY A 195 -24.93 28.35 -10.59
N GLU A 196 -24.56 28.94 -9.45
CA GLU A 196 -24.92 30.31 -9.11
C GLU A 196 -24.35 31.32 -10.11
N VAL A 197 -23.06 31.19 -10.48
CA VAL A 197 -22.42 32.05 -11.50
C VAL A 197 -23.17 31.98 -12.82
N ARG A 198 -23.58 30.79 -13.28
CA ARG A 198 -24.35 30.65 -14.52
C ARG A 198 -25.70 31.36 -14.46
N SER A 199 -26.37 31.30 -13.31
CA SER A 199 -27.62 32.03 -13.08
C SER A 199 -27.41 33.55 -13.17
N GLU A 200 -26.37 34.08 -12.52
CA GLU A 200 -26.01 35.51 -12.58
C GLU A 200 -25.62 35.95 -14.00
N VAL A 201 -24.91 35.10 -14.74
CA VAL A 201 -24.57 35.33 -16.14
C VAL A 201 -25.81 35.41 -17.02
N SER A 202 -26.77 34.51 -16.84
CA SER A 202 -28.05 34.55 -17.56
C SER A 202 -28.82 35.85 -17.28
N GLN A 203 -28.87 36.28 -16.02
CA GLN A 203 -29.49 37.56 -15.64
C GLN A 203 -28.74 38.77 -16.22
N ALA A 204 -27.41 38.73 -16.29
CA ALA A 204 -26.60 39.78 -16.91
C ALA A 204 -26.86 39.89 -18.42
N GLN A 205 -27.01 38.77 -19.12
CA GLN A 205 -27.40 38.75 -20.54
C GLN A 205 -28.77 39.40 -20.74
N GLN A 206 -29.78 39.03 -19.93
CA GLN A 206 -31.11 39.63 -20.01
C GLN A 206 -31.09 41.15 -19.78
N ARG A 207 -30.33 41.61 -18.78
CA ARG A 207 -30.15 43.06 -18.52
C ARG A 207 -29.45 43.78 -19.67
N ALA A 208 -28.44 43.16 -20.28
CA ALA A 208 -27.75 43.69 -21.44
C ALA A 208 -28.66 43.79 -22.67
N ASP A 209 -29.53 42.81 -22.89
CA ASP A 209 -30.52 42.82 -23.97
C ASP A 209 -31.56 43.94 -23.76
N GLN A 210 -32.08 44.08 -22.55
CA GLN A 210 -33.00 45.18 -22.19
C GLN A 210 -32.35 46.55 -22.38
N ALA A 211 -31.10 46.73 -21.93
CA ALA A 211 -30.36 47.98 -22.11
C ALA A 211 -30.08 48.27 -23.59
N SER A 212 -29.78 47.23 -24.39
CA SER A 212 -29.61 47.34 -25.84
C SER A 212 -30.90 47.79 -26.53
N GLN A 213 -32.04 47.24 -26.11
CA GLN A 213 -33.35 47.64 -26.63
C GLN A 213 -33.68 49.08 -26.27
N GLY A 214 -33.57 49.46 -24.98
CA GLY A 214 -33.82 50.83 -24.54
C GLY A 214 -32.90 51.86 -25.21
N ALA A 215 -31.64 51.50 -25.49
CA ALA A 215 -30.73 52.35 -26.26
C ALA A 215 -31.17 52.53 -27.72
N ARG A 216 -31.79 51.52 -28.34
CA ARG A 216 -32.38 51.65 -29.70
C ARG A 216 -33.62 52.53 -29.67
N ASP A 217 -34.46 52.38 -28.67
CA ASP A 217 -35.69 53.18 -28.52
C ASP A 217 -35.33 54.67 -28.30
N LEU A 218 -34.32 54.95 -27.47
CA LEU A 218 -33.82 56.31 -27.24
C LEU A 218 -33.20 56.93 -28.49
N ASP A 219 -32.47 56.14 -29.27
CA ASP A 219 -31.90 56.57 -30.56
C ASP A 219 -33.02 56.96 -31.55
N GLN A 220 -34.05 56.12 -31.68
CA GLN A 220 -35.23 56.42 -32.51
C GLN A 220 -35.96 57.68 -32.04
N ALA A 221 -36.17 57.84 -30.74
CA ALA A 221 -36.80 59.03 -30.17
C ALA A 221 -35.95 60.29 -30.43
N SER A 222 -34.62 60.20 -30.32
CA SER A 222 -33.70 61.30 -30.59
C SER A 222 -33.74 61.72 -32.07
N VAL A 223 -33.79 60.76 -32.98
CA VAL A 223 -33.96 61.01 -34.43
C VAL A 223 -35.31 61.69 -34.70
N ALA A 224 -36.39 61.22 -34.08
CA ALA A 224 -37.71 61.82 -34.22
C ALA A 224 -37.74 63.28 -33.72
N VAL A 225 -37.20 63.54 -32.52
CA VAL A 225 -37.11 64.90 -31.95
C VAL A 225 -36.24 65.81 -32.82
N ALA A 226 -35.12 65.32 -33.35
CA ALA A 226 -34.28 66.09 -34.26
C ALA A 226 -35.03 66.46 -35.55
N GLY A 227 -35.85 65.55 -36.07
CA GLY A 227 -36.73 65.79 -37.21
C GLY A 227 -37.80 66.85 -36.93
N GLU A 228 -38.50 66.75 -35.79
CA GLU A 228 -39.49 67.74 -35.35
C GLU A 228 -38.86 69.13 -35.15
N ALA A 229 -37.67 69.20 -34.54
CA ALA A 229 -36.94 70.46 -34.36
C ALA A 229 -36.54 71.11 -35.70
N GLN A 230 -36.12 70.30 -36.68
CA GLN A 230 -35.85 70.80 -38.04
C GLN A 230 -37.13 71.28 -38.74
N GLY A 231 -38.24 70.55 -38.58
CA GLY A 231 -39.55 70.95 -39.11
C GLY A 231 -40.05 72.28 -38.51
N LEU A 232 -39.90 72.45 -37.20
CA LEU A 232 -40.22 73.69 -36.51
C LEU A 232 -39.35 74.85 -37.00
N LYS A 233 -38.04 74.64 -37.14
CA LYS A 233 -37.12 75.64 -37.69
C LYS A 233 -37.55 76.08 -39.10
N ALA A 234 -37.83 75.13 -39.99
CA ALA A 234 -38.29 75.43 -41.35
C ALA A 234 -39.62 76.22 -41.36
N THR A 235 -40.51 75.92 -40.42
CA THR A 235 -41.80 76.63 -40.27
C THR A 235 -41.59 78.07 -39.80
N ILE A 236 -40.70 78.29 -38.84
CA ILE A 236 -40.31 79.63 -38.36
C ILE A 236 -39.65 80.43 -39.47
N GLU A 237 -38.71 79.85 -40.22
CA GLU A 237 -38.05 80.51 -41.35
C GLU A 237 -39.05 80.93 -42.43
N ARG A 238 -40.02 80.06 -42.75
CA ARG A 238 -41.10 80.35 -43.70
C ARG A 238 -42.00 81.47 -43.19
N PHE A 239 -42.36 81.45 -41.91
CA PHE A 239 -43.16 82.51 -41.28
C PHE A 239 -42.43 83.86 -41.33
N LEU A 240 -41.16 83.90 -40.92
CA LEU A 240 -40.34 85.12 -40.95
C LEU A 240 -40.14 85.66 -42.38
N ALA A 241 -39.97 84.79 -43.37
CA ALA A 241 -39.90 85.18 -44.78
C ALA A 241 -41.23 85.79 -45.26
N GLY A 242 -42.36 85.20 -44.87
CA GLY A 242 -43.69 85.73 -45.17
C GLY A 242 -43.94 87.11 -44.56
N VAL A 243 -43.51 87.32 -43.31
CA VAL A 243 -43.62 88.64 -42.64
C VAL A 243 -42.73 89.70 -43.29
N ARG A 244 -41.55 89.34 -43.82
CA ARG A 244 -40.65 90.29 -44.52
C ARG A 244 -41.11 90.66 -45.93
N ALA A 245 -42.01 89.88 -46.53
CA ALA A 245 -42.53 90.13 -47.87
C ALA A 245 -43.84 90.95 -47.88
N ALA A 246 -44.37 91.27 -46.69
CA ALA A 246 -45.53 92.13 -46.48
C ALA A 246 -45.09 93.54 -46.02
#